data_AF-A0A369LNX9-F1
#
_entry.id   AF-A0A369LNX9-F1
#
_cell.length_a   1.000
_cell.length_b   1.000
_cell.length_c   1.000
_cell.angle_alpha   90.00
_cell.angle_beta   90.00
_cell.angle_gamma   90.00
#
_symmetry.space_group_name_H-M   'P 1'
#
loop_
_entity.id
_entity.type
_entity.pdbx_description
1 polymer ?
#
loop_
_entity_poly.entity_id
_entity_poly.type
_entity_poly.pdbx_seq_one_letter_code
_entity_poly.pdbx_strand_id
1 'polypeptide(L)'
;MSETLTGGNPAQGVPTPPTQDDPSGRKWTWEEDGCTVIRSNARSGPGCHDNCGVLMYVRDGVLEKIEGDPENPYNQGRLCPRCLAFKEM
;
A
#
# COMPACT_ATOMS: atom_id res chain seq x y z
N MET A 1 11.49 8.22 -40.01
CA MET A 1 11.14 6.97 -39.32
C MET A 1 11.46 7.18 -37.86
N SER A 2 10.47 6.90 -37.01
CA SER A 2 10.32 7.38 -35.64
C SER A 2 11.56 7.22 -34.77
N GLU A 3 11.87 8.28 -34.04
CA GLU A 3 12.88 8.35 -32.99
C GLU A 3 12.58 7.33 -31.89
N THR A 4 13.60 6.56 -31.48
CA THR A 4 13.60 5.89 -30.18
C THR A 4 14.69 6.56 -29.36
N LEU A 5 14.31 7.67 -28.73
CA LEU A 5 15.04 8.24 -27.60
C LEU A 5 15.07 7.17 -26.51
N THR A 6 16.19 6.46 -26.41
CA THR A 6 16.52 5.67 -25.23
C THR A 6 16.84 6.66 -24.11
N GLY A 7 15.79 7.12 -23.43
CA GLY A 7 15.89 7.86 -22.19
C GLY A 7 16.46 6.96 -21.09
N GLY A 8 17.77 6.75 -21.11
CA GLY A 8 18.51 6.17 -19.99
C GLY A 8 18.51 7.17 -18.83
N ASN A 9 17.82 6.85 -17.74
CA ASN A 9 17.86 7.63 -16.51
C ASN A 9 19.30 7.56 -15.91
N PRO A 10 19.99 8.69 -15.64
CA PRO A 10 21.41 8.73 -15.27
C PRO A 10 21.75 8.24 -13.84
N ALA A 11 20.90 7.43 -13.20
CA ALA A 11 21.08 7.00 -11.81
C ALA A 11 21.71 5.60 -11.65
N GLN A 12 22.66 5.21 -12.52
CA GLN A 12 23.40 3.96 -12.35
C GLN A 12 24.41 4.13 -11.20
N GLY A 13 24.02 3.70 -9.99
CA GLY A 13 24.87 3.69 -8.79
C GLY A 13 24.20 4.25 -7.52
N VAL A 14 23.02 4.86 -7.63
CA VAL A 14 22.21 5.23 -6.46
C VAL A 14 21.24 4.08 -6.19
N PRO A 15 21.22 3.48 -4.99
CA PRO A 15 20.20 2.48 -4.67
C PRO A 15 18.82 3.13 -4.82
N THR A 16 17.94 2.51 -5.62
CA THR A 16 16.56 2.97 -5.79
C THR A 16 15.90 2.99 -4.40
N PRO A 17 15.34 4.13 -3.96
CA PRO A 17 14.63 4.17 -2.69
C PRO A 17 13.46 3.18 -2.74
N PRO A 18 13.11 2.52 -1.62
CA PRO A 18 11.97 1.62 -1.59
C PRO A 18 10.71 2.40 -1.94
N THR A 19 10.04 2.00 -3.02
CA THR A 19 8.74 2.55 -3.42
C THR A 19 7.65 1.55 -3.10
N GLN A 20 6.39 2.01 -3.00
CA GLN A 20 5.26 1.09 -2.86
C GLN A 20 5.12 0.18 -4.09
N ASP A 21 5.52 0.68 -5.26
CA ASP A 21 5.48 -0.02 -6.55
C ASP A 21 6.65 -1.00 -6.76
N ASP A 22 7.50 -1.19 -5.73
CA ASP A 22 8.59 -2.17 -5.80
C ASP A 22 8.00 -3.59 -5.99
N PRO A 23 8.32 -4.26 -7.11
CA PRO A 23 7.81 -5.60 -7.41
C PRO A 23 8.42 -6.69 -6.51
N SER A 24 9.33 -6.34 -5.58
CA SER A 24 9.94 -7.28 -4.64
C SER A 24 8.92 -7.89 -3.66
N GLY A 25 8.15 -8.86 -4.14
CA GLY A 25 7.67 -10.04 -3.41
C GLY A 25 6.91 -9.84 -2.10
N ARG A 26 6.43 -8.63 -1.81
CA ARG A 26 5.68 -8.36 -0.57
C ARG A 26 4.39 -9.19 -0.58
N LYS A 27 4.20 -9.98 0.48
CA LYS A 27 3.03 -10.82 0.62
C LYS A 27 1.79 -9.94 0.70
N TRP A 28 0.91 -10.07 -0.28
CA TRP A 28 -0.29 -9.22 -0.39
C TRP A 28 -1.48 -9.78 0.40
N THR A 29 -1.46 -11.08 0.77
CA THR A 29 -2.49 -11.72 1.60
C THR A 29 -1.93 -12.84 2.48
N TRP A 30 -2.39 -12.96 3.72
CA TRP A 30 -2.03 -14.04 4.66
C TRP A 30 -3.10 -14.26 5.74
N GLU A 31 -2.92 -15.28 6.58
CA GLU A 31 -3.77 -15.56 7.73
C GLU A 31 -3.07 -15.15 9.03
N GLU A 32 -3.77 -14.42 9.90
CA GLU A 32 -3.27 -13.93 11.19
C GLU A 32 -4.44 -13.81 12.17
N ASP A 33 -4.32 -14.39 13.38
CA ASP A 33 -5.36 -14.39 14.41
C ASP A 33 -6.77 -14.83 13.93
N GLY A 34 -6.81 -15.69 12.91
CA GLY A 34 -8.03 -16.17 12.26
C GLY A 34 -8.71 -15.16 11.32
N CYS A 35 -8.02 -14.08 10.96
CA CYS A 35 -8.40 -13.16 9.90
C CYS A 35 -7.57 -13.42 8.64
N THR A 36 -8.19 -13.28 7.48
CA THR A 36 -7.47 -13.05 6.23
C THR A 36 -7.01 -11.59 6.21
N VAL A 37 -5.70 -11.36 6.29
CA VAL A 37 -5.08 -10.04 6.22
C VAL A 37 -4.76 -9.72 4.78
N ILE A 38 -5.24 -8.58 4.29
CA ILE A 38 -5.01 -8.10 2.93
C ILE A 38 -4.20 -6.81 3.01
N ARG A 39 -3.02 -6.82 2.40
CA ARG A 39 -2.19 -5.63 2.23
C ARG A 39 -2.62 -4.90 0.96
N SER A 40 -2.98 -3.63 1.11
CA SER A 40 -3.48 -2.80 0.01
C SER A 40 -3.14 -1.32 0.22
N ASN A 41 -3.67 -0.48 -0.65
CA ASN A 41 -3.66 0.96 -0.51
C ASN A 41 -5.07 1.51 -0.21
N ALA A 42 -5.11 2.55 0.61
CA ALA A 42 -6.32 3.31 0.89
C ALA A 42 -6.41 4.50 -0.07
N ARG A 43 -7.22 4.33 -1.12
CA ARG A 43 -7.60 5.40 -2.05
C ARG A 43 -9.10 5.44 -2.17
N SER A 44 -9.71 6.57 -1.86
CA SER A 44 -11.15 6.77 -2.01
C SER A 44 -11.40 8.01 -2.85
N GLY A 45 -12.02 7.90 -4.02
CA GLY A 45 -12.53 9.07 -4.77
C GLY A 45 -14.03 9.19 -4.53
N PRO A 46 -14.60 10.34 -4.10
CA PRO A 46 -14.10 11.73 -4.02
C PRO A 46 -13.39 12.14 -2.71
N GLY A 47 -12.76 11.20 -2.00
CA GLY A 47 -12.09 11.40 -0.71
C GLY A 47 -10.56 11.53 -0.79
N CYS A 48 -9.85 10.63 -0.11
CA CYS A 48 -8.40 10.69 0.03
C CYS A 48 -7.66 10.13 -1.20
N HIS A 49 -6.64 10.87 -1.66
CA HIS A 49 -5.75 10.45 -2.75
C HIS A 49 -4.32 10.13 -2.29
N ASP A 50 -4.03 10.19 -1.00
CA ASP A 50 -2.69 9.98 -0.43
C ASP A 50 -2.19 8.53 -0.57
N ASN A 51 -3.08 7.58 -0.88
CA ASN A 51 -2.75 6.18 -1.18
C ASN A 51 -2.00 5.46 -0.04
N CYS A 52 -2.36 5.73 1.22
CA CYS A 52 -1.71 5.15 2.39
C CYS A 52 -1.69 3.62 2.34
N GLY A 53 -0.58 3.00 2.71
CA GLY A 53 -0.50 1.54 2.88
C GLY A 53 -1.33 1.08 4.07
N VAL A 54 -2.17 0.09 3.86
CA VAL A 54 -3.07 -0.45 4.87
C VAL A 54 -3.02 -1.97 4.91
N LEU A 55 -3.20 -2.51 6.10
CA LEU A 55 -3.45 -3.92 6.38
C LEU A 55 -4.91 -4.05 6.84
N MET A 56 -5.70 -4.77 6.06
CA MET A 56 -7.13 -5.00 6.33
C MET A 56 -7.31 -6.40 6.88
N TYR A 57 -7.83 -6.50 8.11
CA TYR A 57 -8.11 -7.77 8.77
C TYR A 57 -9.56 -8.15 8.54
N VAL A 58 -9.81 -9.19 7.74
CA VAL A 58 -11.15 -9.62 7.35
C VAL A 58 -11.46 -10.98 7.97
N ARG A 59 -12.60 -11.10 8.64
CA ARG A 59 -13.12 -12.35 9.19
C ARG A 59 -14.54 -12.57 8.70
N ASP A 60 -14.84 -13.74 8.17
CA ASP A 60 -16.16 -14.10 7.65
C ASP A 60 -16.73 -13.07 6.65
N GLY A 61 -15.85 -12.47 5.85
CA GLY A 61 -16.20 -11.43 4.87
C GLY A 61 -16.44 -10.03 5.44
N VAL A 62 -16.26 -9.83 6.74
CA VAL A 62 -16.43 -8.54 7.43
C VAL A 62 -15.07 -7.95 7.81
N LEU A 63 -14.88 -6.65 7.54
CA LEU A 63 -13.69 -5.91 7.98
C LEU A 63 -13.72 -5.74 9.51
N GLU A 64 -12.84 -6.44 10.21
CA GLU A 64 -12.78 -6.41 11.66
C GLU A 64 -11.94 -5.24 12.17
N LYS A 65 -10.82 -4.97 11.49
CA LYS A 65 -9.80 -3.98 11.86
C LYS A 65 -9.02 -3.51 10.63
N ILE A 66 -8.49 -2.29 10.72
CA ILE A 66 -7.52 -1.76 9.78
C ILE A 66 -6.32 -1.15 10.50
N GLU A 67 -5.12 -1.44 10.00
CA GLU A 67 -3.87 -0.85 10.46
C GLU A 67 -3.06 -0.29 9.30
N GLY A 68 -2.11 0.58 9.59
CA GLY A 68 -1.18 1.04 8.56
C GLY A 68 -0.14 -0.03 8.30
N ASP A 69 0.27 -0.18 7.04
CA ASP A 69 1.36 -1.09 6.67
C ASP A 69 2.71 -0.52 7.14
N PRO A 70 3.41 -1.15 8.11
CA PRO A 70 4.72 -0.68 8.59
C PRO A 70 5.79 -0.74 7.50
N GLU A 71 5.62 -1.60 6.49
CA GLU A 71 6.55 -1.77 5.37
C GLU A 71 6.25 -0.81 4.21
N ASN A 72 5.18 -0.02 4.29
CA ASN A 72 4.90 0.96 3.25
C ASN A 72 5.84 2.18 3.41
N PRO A 73 6.64 2.52 2.38
CA PRO A 73 7.64 3.59 2.47
C PRO A 73 7.02 4.99 2.66
N TYR A 74 5.77 5.19 2.25
CA TYR A 74 5.10 6.48 2.35
C TYR A 74 4.62 6.77 3.78
N ASN A 75 3.75 5.93 4.34
CA ASN A 75 3.12 6.20 5.63
C ASN A 75 3.76 5.46 6.81
N GLN A 76 4.57 4.43 6.59
CA GLN A 76 5.32 3.72 7.63
C GLN A 76 4.43 3.28 8.80
N GLY A 77 3.24 2.74 8.51
CA GLY A 77 2.26 2.32 9.51
C GLY A 77 1.36 3.42 10.08
N ARG A 78 1.64 4.71 9.79
CA ARG A 78 0.79 5.81 10.28
C ARG A 78 -0.49 5.90 9.44
N LEU A 79 -1.61 6.15 10.12
CA LEU A 79 -2.91 6.36 9.47
C LEU A 79 -3.60 7.60 10.01
N CYS A 80 -4.34 8.28 9.13
CA CYS A 80 -5.23 9.37 9.52
C CYS A 80 -6.57 8.82 10.03
N PRO A 81 -7.37 9.62 10.75
CA PRO A 81 -8.67 9.20 11.26
C PRO A 81 -9.62 8.65 10.18
N ARG A 82 -9.51 9.12 8.92
CA ARG A 82 -10.30 8.60 7.80
C ARG A 82 -10.06 7.11 7.56
N CYS A 83 -8.80 6.68 7.58
CA CYS A 83 -8.47 5.27 7.40
C CYS A 83 -8.92 4.45 8.60
N LEU A 84 -8.71 4.96 9.82
CA LEU A 84 -9.12 4.26 11.05
C LEU A 84 -10.65 4.11 11.17
N ALA A 85 -11.42 5.01 10.56
CA ALA A 85 -12.88 4.97 10.55
C ALA A 85 -13.48 4.09 9.44
N PHE A 86 -12.70 3.34 8.64
CA PHE A 86 -13.26 2.57 7.52
C PHE A 86 -14.31 1.54 7.92
N LYS A 87 -14.21 0.97 9.13
CA LYS A 87 -15.20 0.04 9.65
C LYS A 87 -16.58 0.68 9.86
N GLU A 88 -16.60 2.00 10.08
CA GLU A 88 -17.79 2.77 10.44
C GLU A 88 -18.45 3.48 9.24
N MET A 89 -17.92 3.29 8.02
CA MET A 89 -18.43 3.92 6.79
C MET A 89 -19.48 3.08 6.07
#